data_AF-A0A9W7G8T6-F1
#
_entry.id   AF-A0A9W7G8T6-F1
#
_cell.length_a   1.000
_cell.length_b   1.000
_cell.length_c   1.000
_cell.angle_alpha   90.00
_cell.angle_beta   90.00
_cell.angle_gamma   90.00
#
_symmetry.space_group_name_H-M   'P 1'
#
loop_
_entity.id
_entity.type
_entity.pdbx_description
1 polymer ?
#
loop_
_entity_poly.entity_id
_entity_poly.type
_entity_poly.pdbx_seq_one_letter_code
_entity_poly.pdbx_strand_id
1 'polypeptide(L)'
;MEIVKTYIEANANSTFREPSGVLSHPYLVPSGPYDQCWDWDSVFTGTALLSLGSAPYLAGSMKNFFEATTTTGDVTICLDPSDPNPSCSSDPSDNPAVAAHAKPLLIQGALIAARYTGDFSQFREYKDKMELLLDYWERERKDEETGLYVWHDQMESGADNLVTSPCPSSRSDCWVEEDCGNSLSSADLMTELYREHKAFAAFLKAWGDQGSADEIDKHLQIAESIRDAINAHLWNEDKGGYAAYNVTSRTPILNDVYLLAFPLFGGDVCSTTQAKAVASRVFMDDMMGEWGVRSTSSNDPNYNNDNLITPYSNWQGPVWANANAIIGYGLLEYGYKEEAMDLARRTIAVMAEDIRNSGTWHECWDSEGGGEGLAAEGFLSWNTLGYRLVDDIFNDNNPFKI
;
A
#
# COMPACT_ATOMS: atom_id res chain seq x y z
N MET A 1 -4.96 -13.54 -19.03
CA MET A 1 -4.12 -12.40 -19.40
C MET A 1 -4.78 -11.48 -20.42
N GLU A 2 -5.09 -11.92 -21.65
CA GLU A 2 -5.69 -11.02 -22.67
C GLU A 2 -7.00 -10.38 -22.20
N ILE A 3 -7.93 -11.17 -21.65
CA ILE A 3 -9.21 -10.66 -21.13
C ILE A 3 -9.03 -9.57 -20.05
N VAL A 4 -8.01 -9.71 -19.20
CA VAL A 4 -7.66 -8.73 -18.15
C VAL A 4 -7.15 -7.44 -18.80
N LYS A 5 -6.22 -7.53 -19.75
CA LYS A 5 -5.70 -6.35 -20.47
C LYS A 5 -6.80 -5.63 -21.24
N THR A 6 -7.62 -6.34 -22.01
CA THR A 6 -8.74 -5.76 -22.74
C THR A 6 -9.73 -5.07 -21.81
N TYR A 7 -10.05 -5.69 -20.67
CA TYR A 7 -10.96 -5.10 -19.68
C TYR A 7 -10.40 -3.81 -19.09
N ILE A 8 -9.12 -3.78 -18.71
CA ILE A 8 -8.46 -2.58 -18.19
C ILE A 8 -8.41 -1.47 -19.25
N GLU A 9 -7.99 -1.78 -20.47
CA GLU A 9 -7.92 -0.79 -21.55
C GLU A 9 -9.28 -0.17 -21.87
N ALA A 10 -10.35 -0.95 -21.79
CA ALA A 10 -11.71 -0.48 -22.01
C ALA A 10 -12.22 0.42 -20.87
N ASN A 11 -11.73 0.24 -19.64
CA ASN A 11 -12.28 0.88 -18.45
C ASN A 11 -11.33 1.85 -17.74
N ALA A 12 -10.05 1.95 -18.13
CA ALA A 12 -9.04 2.77 -17.43
C ALA A 12 -9.49 4.22 -17.20
N ASN A 13 -10.18 4.82 -18.16
CA ASN A 13 -10.68 6.20 -18.05
C ASN A 13 -11.69 6.41 -16.92
N SER A 14 -12.35 5.36 -16.40
CA SER A 14 -13.29 5.49 -15.28
C SER A 14 -12.59 5.75 -13.94
N THR A 15 -11.27 5.59 -13.87
CA THR A 15 -10.45 5.98 -12.70
C THR A 15 -9.96 7.43 -12.80
N PHE A 16 -10.09 8.08 -13.96
CA PHE A 16 -9.54 9.41 -14.21
C PHE A 16 -10.60 10.48 -13.90
N ARG A 17 -10.18 11.55 -13.21
CA ARG A 17 -11.02 12.71 -12.89
C ARG A 17 -10.28 14.00 -13.22
N GLU A 18 -11.00 14.91 -13.87
CA GLU A 18 -10.55 16.28 -14.05
C GLU A 18 -10.65 17.06 -12.72
N PRO A 19 -9.90 18.18 -12.56
CA PRO A 19 -9.99 19.02 -11.37
C PRO A 19 -11.44 19.38 -11.02
N SER A 20 -11.79 19.29 -9.75
CA SER A 20 -13.15 19.52 -9.28
C SER A 20 -13.17 19.99 -7.83
N GLY A 21 -14.02 20.99 -7.55
CA GLY A 21 -14.24 21.51 -6.20
C GLY A 21 -12.94 21.99 -5.53
N VAL A 22 -12.56 21.36 -4.42
CA VAL A 22 -11.34 21.71 -3.67
C VAL A 22 -10.06 21.09 -4.25
N LEU A 23 -10.17 20.15 -5.20
CA LEU A 23 -9.03 19.48 -5.83
C LEU A 23 -8.63 20.22 -7.11
N SER A 24 -7.49 20.92 -7.06
CA SER A 24 -7.01 21.81 -8.13
C SER A 24 -6.36 21.07 -9.30
N HIS A 25 -5.96 19.81 -9.11
CA HIS A 25 -5.26 19.00 -10.11
C HIS A 25 -6.08 17.77 -10.52
N PRO A 26 -5.88 17.23 -11.74
CA PRO A 26 -6.49 15.96 -12.14
C PRO A 26 -6.13 14.86 -11.14
N TYR A 27 -7.04 13.94 -10.86
CA TYR A 27 -6.84 12.94 -9.82
C TYR A 27 -7.37 11.57 -10.23
N LEU A 28 -6.93 10.56 -9.48
CA LEU A 28 -7.35 9.18 -9.62
C LEU A 28 -8.37 8.82 -8.56
N VAL A 29 -9.31 7.94 -8.92
CA VAL A 29 -10.27 7.33 -8.00
C VAL A 29 -10.31 5.82 -8.19
N PRO A 30 -10.70 5.03 -7.18
CA PRO A 30 -10.78 3.58 -7.30
C PRO A 30 -11.76 3.07 -8.39
N SER A 31 -12.73 3.92 -8.76
CA SER A 31 -13.91 3.59 -9.56
C SER A 31 -14.97 2.81 -8.78
N GLY A 32 -15.99 2.29 -9.48
CA GLY A 32 -17.13 1.65 -8.83
C GLY A 32 -17.89 2.64 -7.93
N PRO A 33 -18.07 2.36 -6.62
CA PRO A 33 -18.78 3.25 -5.71
C PRO A 33 -17.93 4.43 -5.19
N TYR A 34 -16.63 4.49 -5.51
CA TYR A 34 -15.70 5.46 -4.95
C TYR A 34 -15.39 6.60 -5.92
N ASP A 35 -15.60 7.84 -5.48
CA ASP A 35 -15.31 9.06 -6.26
C ASP A 35 -14.30 10.00 -5.58
N GLN A 36 -13.83 9.62 -4.39
CA GLN A 36 -12.77 10.31 -3.66
C GLN A 36 -11.37 9.91 -4.17
N CYS A 37 -10.42 10.82 -4.02
CA CYS A 37 -9.02 10.58 -4.28
C CYS A 37 -8.37 9.89 -3.07
N TRP A 38 -8.10 8.59 -3.17
CA TRP A 38 -7.46 7.79 -2.11
C TRP A 38 -5.95 7.66 -2.36
N ASP A 39 -5.15 7.64 -1.29
CA ASP A 39 -3.69 7.68 -1.33
C ASP A 39 -3.06 6.50 -2.12
N TRP A 40 -3.09 5.29 -1.58
CA TRP A 40 -2.48 4.09 -2.16
C TRP A 40 -3.17 3.62 -3.43
N ASP A 41 -4.49 3.78 -3.53
CA ASP A 41 -5.27 3.60 -4.76
C ASP A 41 -4.71 4.45 -5.88
N SER A 42 -4.47 5.75 -5.63
CA SER A 42 -3.90 6.65 -6.63
C SER A 42 -2.51 6.19 -7.07
N VAL A 43 -1.65 5.76 -6.14
CA VAL A 43 -0.28 5.36 -6.48
C VAL A 43 -0.24 4.04 -7.24
N PHE A 44 -0.98 3.02 -6.82
CA PHE A 44 -1.02 1.74 -7.52
C PHE A 44 -1.69 1.86 -8.89
N THR A 45 -2.86 2.49 -8.95
CA THR A 45 -3.61 2.70 -10.20
C THR A 45 -2.81 3.55 -11.17
N GLY A 46 -2.29 4.67 -10.68
CA GLY A 46 -1.52 5.61 -11.47
C GLY A 46 -0.27 4.96 -12.06
N THR A 47 0.46 4.17 -11.26
CA THR A 47 1.66 3.47 -11.71
C THR A 47 1.34 2.41 -12.75
N ALA A 48 0.30 1.61 -12.55
CA ALA A 48 -0.08 0.54 -13.47
C ALA A 48 -0.52 1.06 -14.84
N LEU A 49 -1.19 2.23 -14.87
CA LEU A 49 -1.81 2.80 -16.06
C LEU A 49 -0.93 3.86 -16.77
N LEU A 50 0.36 3.98 -16.44
CA LEU A 50 1.23 5.02 -17.03
C LEU A 50 1.24 4.99 -18.57
N SER A 51 1.30 3.79 -19.15
CA SER A 51 1.23 3.59 -20.61
C SER A 51 -0.15 3.86 -21.22
N LEU A 52 -1.18 3.99 -20.39
CA LEU A 52 -2.55 4.35 -20.77
C LEU A 52 -2.88 5.81 -20.44
N GLY A 53 -1.88 6.62 -20.06
CA GLY A 53 -2.04 8.07 -19.92
C GLY A 53 -2.38 8.55 -18.51
N SER A 54 -2.20 7.71 -17.47
CA SER A 54 -2.45 8.11 -16.07
C SER A 54 -1.45 9.13 -15.52
N ALA A 55 -0.34 9.41 -16.20
CA ALA A 55 0.74 10.23 -15.65
C ALA A 55 0.30 11.61 -15.12
N PRO A 56 -0.56 12.39 -15.81
CA PRO A 56 -1.08 13.65 -15.27
C PRO A 56 -1.96 13.46 -14.03
N TYR A 57 -2.73 12.37 -13.97
CA TYR A 57 -3.63 12.06 -12.86
C TYR A 57 -2.88 11.52 -11.64
N LEU A 58 -1.85 10.68 -11.83
CA LEU A 58 -0.95 10.29 -10.76
C LEU A 58 -0.24 11.52 -10.18
N ALA A 59 0.34 12.35 -11.04
CA ALA A 59 1.02 13.57 -10.59
C ALA A 59 0.06 14.50 -9.85
N GLY A 60 -1.14 14.71 -10.39
CA GLY A 60 -2.14 15.60 -9.80
C GLY A 60 -2.73 15.07 -8.49
N SER A 61 -2.98 13.76 -8.35
CA SER A 61 -3.35 13.16 -7.06
C SER A 61 -2.33 13.53 -5.98
N MET A 62 -1.03 13.35 -6.24
CA MET A 62 0.01 13.66 -5.24
C MET A 62 0.07 15.15 -4.91
N LYS A 63 -0.08 16.02 -5.92
CA LYS A 63 -0.14 17.49 -5.70
C LYS A 63 -1.33 17.87 -4.83
N ASN A 64 -2.51 17.29 -5.08
CA ASN A 64 -3.69 17.53 -4.24
C ASN A 64 -3.42 17.13 -2.77
N PHE A 65 -2.76 15.99 -2.51
CA PHE A 65 -2.36 15.61 -1.16
C PHE A 65 -1.34 16.57 -0.54
N PHE A 66 -0.33 17.03 -1.28
CA PHE A 66 0.64 18.01 -0.79
C PHE A 66 0.00 19.38 -0.49
N GLU A 67 -0.98 19.81 -1.28
CA GLU A 67 -1.76 21.03 -1.03
C GLU A 67 -2.65 20.89 0.21
N ALA A 68 -3.24 19.72 0.41
CA ALA A 68 -4.08 19.40 1.57
C ALA A 68 -3.28 19.16 2.86
N THR A 69 -1.99 18.84 2.76
CA THR A 69 -1.10 18.67 3.93
C THR A 69 -1.12 19.95 4.76
N THR A 70 -1.43 19.84 6.05
CA THR A 70 -1.52 20.99 6.97
C THR A 70 -0.13 21.57 7.27
N THR A 71 -0.08 22.61 8.11
CA THR A 71 1.19 23.14 8.63
C THR A 71 1.86 22.21 9.64
N THR A 72 1.14 21.22 10.17
CA THR A 72 1.66 20.19 11.08
C THR A 72 2.04 18.90 10.35
N GLY A 73 1.79 18.81 9.04
CA GLY A 73 2.18 17.66 8.23
C GLY A 73 1.13 16.55 8.15
N ASP A 74 0.02 16.66 8.88
CA ASP A 74 -1.10 15.74 8.70
C ASP A 74 -1.87 16.02 7.40
N VAL A 75 -2.44 14.96 6.85
CA VAL A 75 -3.36 14.94 5.71
C VAL A 75 -4.20 13.66 5.83
N THR A 76 -5.47 13.72 5.45
CA THR A 76 -6.36 12.55 5.49
C THR A 76 -6.00 11.52 4.42
N ILE A 77 -6.31 10.25 4.68
CA ILE A 77 -6.12 9.10 3.76
C ILE A 77 -6.80 9.27 2.39
N CYS A 78 -7.88 10.05 2.33
CA CYS A 78 -8.55 10.41 1.09
C CYS A 78 -8.83 11.91 1.02
N LEU A 79 -9.12 12.40 -0.18
CA LEU A 79 -9.58 13.75 -0.45
C LEU A 79 -10.91 13.72 -1.20
N ASP A 80 -11.87 14.53 -0.78
CA ASP A 80 -13.18 14.66 -1.42
C ASP A 80 -13.29 16.01 -2.12
N PRO A 81 -13.64 16.08 -3.41
CA PRO A 81 -13.78 17.36 -4.11
C PRO A 81 -14.85 18.28 -3.51
N SER A 82 -15.83 17.74 -2.79
CA SER A 82 -16.92 18.48 -2.18
C SER A 82 -16.67 18.92 -0.73
N ASP A 83 -15.66 18.36 -0.06
CA ASP A 83 -15.36 18.62 1.35
C ASP A 83 -13.86 18.89 1.56
N PRO A 84 -13.46 20.09 2.03
CA PRO A 84 -12.05 20.39 2.33
C PRO A 84 -11.49 19.62 3.53
N ASN A 85 -12.33 19.01 4.38
CA ASN A 85 -11.89 18.21 5.53
C ASN A 85 -12.68 16.90 5.58
N PRO A 86 -12.52 16.02 4.58
CA PRO A 86 -13.38 14.87 4.43
C PRO A 86 -13.15 13.87 5.56
N SER A 87 -14.27 13.36 6.06
CA SER A 87 -14.29 12.19 6.91
C SER A 87 -14.32 10.96 6.00
N CYS A 88 -13.13 10.49 5.63
CA CYS A 88 -12.96 9.43 4.63
C CYS A 88 -13.44 8.09 5.17
N SER A 89 -14.55 7.61 4.63
CA SER A 89 -15.04 6.25 4.88
C SER A 89 -15.65 5.68 3.62
N SER A 90 -15.36 4.39 3.38
CA SER A 90 -16.12 3.59 2.43
C SER A 90 -17.56 3.31 2.92
N ASP A 91 -17.82 3.39 4.23
CA ASP A 91 -19.13 3.22 4.84
C ASP A 91 -19.87 4.56 4.99
N PRO A 92 -20.99 4.78 4.26
CA PRO A 92 -21.76 6.01 4.35
C PRO A 92 -22.49 6.21 5.69
N SER A 93 -22.52 5.19 6.56
CA SER A 93 -23.04 5.31 7.93
C SER A 93 -22.02 5.81 8.95
N ASP A 94 -20.74 5.89 8.56
CA ASP A 94 -19.65 6.31 9.42
C ASP A 94 -19.53 7.84 9.44
N ASN A 95 -20.08 8.47 10.48
CA ASN A 95 -19.95 9.92 10.70
C ASN A 95 -19.88 10.27 12.21
N PRO A 96 -18.77 10.90 12.67
CA PRO A 96 -17.56 11.18 11.91
C PRO A 96 -16.69 9.91 11.83
N ALA A 97 -16.33 9.51 10.61
CA ALA A 97 -15.20 8.62 10.39
C ALA A 97 -13.91 9.23 10.96
N VAL A 98 -13.06 8.37 11.52
CA VAL A 98 -11.77 8.78 12.09
C VAL A 98 -10.88 9.33 10.98
N ALA A 99 -10.26 10.49 11.23
CA ALA A 99 -9.30 11.11 10.33
C ALA A 99 -7.98 10.32 10.33
N ALA A 100 -7.96 9.21 9.59
CA ALA A 100 -6.75 8.44 9.33
C ALA A 100 -5.76 9.26 8.48
N HIS A 101 -4.49 9.26 8.85
CA HIS A 101 -3.44 9.92 8.09
C HIS A 101 -3.16 9.15 6.79
N ALA A 102 -2.78 9.87 5.72
CA ALA A 102 -2.32 9.21 4.49
C ALA A 102 -1.07 8.38 4.76
N LYS A 103 -1.02 7.19 4.16
CA LYS A 103 0.11 6.28 4.23
C LYS A 103 1.36 6.91 3.59
N PRO A 104 2.59 6.54 4.03
CA PRO A 104 3.82 7.16 3.55
C PRO A 104 4.23 6.60 2.17
N LEU A 105 3.45 6.96 1.14
CA LEU A 105 3.69 6.57 -0.26
C LEU A 105 3.39 7.68 -1.27
N LEU A 106 3.10 8.90 -0.81
CA LEU A 106 2.76 10.04 -1.65
C LEU A 106 3.97 10.58 -2.42
N ILE A 107 5.13 10.70 -1.75
CA ILE A 107 6.39 11.11 -2.36
C ILE A 107 6.88 10.03 -3.33
N GLN A 108 6.66 8.75 -3.03
CA GLN A 108 6.88 7.66 -3.97
C GLN A 108 6.05 7.80 -5.24
N GLY A 109 4.73 8.02 -5.12
CA GLY A 109 3.85 8.27 -6.27
C GLY A 109 4.30 9.47 -7.11
N ALA A 110 4.70 10.55 -6.45
CA ALA A 110 5.22 11.74 -7.12
C ALA A 110 6.52 11.46 -7.89
N LEU A 111 7.43 10.69 -7.28
CA LEU A 111 8.69 10.30 -7.89
C LEU A 111 8.47 9.42 -9.13
N ILE A 112 7.53 8.48 -9.07
CA ILE A 112 7.16 7.63 -10.21
C ILE A 112 6.64 8.50 -11.37
N ALA A 113 5.72 9.44 -11.08
CA ALA A 113 5.21 10.35 -12.10
C ALA A 113 6.32 11.22 -12.71
N ALA A 114 7.19 11.81 -11.88
CA ALA A 114 8.31 12.64 -12.31
C ALA A 114 9.32 11.87 -13.18
N ARG A 115 9.64 10.62 -12.81
CA ARG A 115 10.52 9.75 -13.62
C ARG A 115 9.91 9.42 -14.96
N TYR A 116 8.61 9.12 -14.99
CA TYR A 116 7.91 8.79 -16.23
C TYR A 116 7.86 9.97 -17.20
N THR A 117 7.60 11.19 -16.71
CA THR A 117 7.55 12.39 -17.56
C THR A 117 8.93 13.00 -17.83
N GLY A 118 9.94 12.65 -17.02
CA GLY A 118 11.24 13.30 -17.02
C GLY A 118 11.23 14.71 -16.41
N ASP A 119 10.13 15.11 -15.76
CA ASP A 119 9.96 16.43 -15.16
C ASP A 119 9.84 16.35 -13.64
N PHE A 120 10.98 16.55 -12.97
CA PHE A 120 11.05 16.69 -11.51
C PHE A 120 10.68 18.09 -11.03
N SER A 121 10.70 19.09 -11.92
CA SER A 121 10.46 20.49 -11.53
C SER A 121 9.02 20.74 -11.11
N GLN A 122 8.07 19.95 -11.64
CA GLN A 122 6.65 20.03 -11.32
C GLN A 122 6.29 19.78 -9.85
N PHE A 123 7.22 19.23 -9.05
CA PHE A 123 7.01 18.98 -7.62
C PHE A 123 7.84 19.90 -6.71
N ARG A 124 8.68 20.75 -7.30
CA ARG A 124 9.67 21.56 -6.57
C ARG A 124 9.03 22.49 -5.55
N GLU A 125 7.86 23.05 -5.86
CA GLU A 125 7.12 23.93 -4.94
C GLU A 125 6.57 23.21 -3.70
N TYR A 126 6.48 21.87 -3.74
CA TYR A 126 5.96 21.06 -2.64
C TYR A 126 7.05 20.50 -1.72
N LYS A 127 8.33 20.88 -1.89
CA LYS A 127 9.43 20.42 -1.03
C LYS A 127 9.09 20.52 0.46
N ASP A 128 8.61 21.69 0.90
CA ASP A 128 8.31 21.92 2.31
C ASP A 128 7.13 21.07 2.79
N LYS A 129 6.15 20.79 1.92
CA LYS A 129 5.00 19.92 2.22
C LYS A 129 5.43 18.45 2.34
N MET A 130 6.30 17.99 1.45
CA MET A 130 6.91 16.67 1.52
C MET A 130 7.69 16.48 2.83
N GLU A 131 8.46 17.49 3.25
CA GLU A 131 9.21 17.42 4.52
C GLU A 131 8.27 17.44 5.74
N LEU A 132 7.21 18.25 5.73
CA LEU A 132 6.20 18.25 6.78
C LEU A 132 5.48 16.89 6.92
N LEU A 133 5.15 16.21 5.81
CA LEU A 133 4.58 14.86 5.84
C LEU A 133 5.50 13.87 6.54
N LEU A 134 6.80 13.91 6.23
CA LEU A 134 7.79 13.04 6.88
C LEU A 134 7.98 13.39 8.36
N ASP A 135 8.00 14.67 8.70
CA ASP A 135 8.12 15.16 10.08
C ASP A 135 6.89 14.81 10.93
N TYR A 136 5.71 14.63 10.34
CA TYR A 136 4.53 14.12 11.04
C TYR A 136 4.77 12.72 11.61
N TRP A 137 5.29 11.79 10.80
CA TRP A 137 5.57 10.42 11.24
C TRP A 137 6.59 10.38 12.39
N GLU A 138 7.68 11.16 12.27
CA GLU A 138 8.71 11.26 13.31
C GLU A 138 8.15 11.83 14.62
N ARG A 139 7.25 12.81 14.55
CA ARG A 139 6.73 13.50 15.74
C ARG A 139 5.57 12.79 16.41
N GLU A 140 4.64 12.24 15.63
CA GLU A 140 3.35 11.75 16.13
C GLU A 140 3.27 10.22 16.19
N ARG A 141 4.09 9.50 15.41
CA ARG A 141 3.91 8.06 15.17
C ARG A 141 5.14 7.22 15.48
N LYS A 142 6.20 7.79 16.04
CA LYS A 142 7.42 7.05 16.37
C LYS A 142 7.44 6.61 17.84
N ASP A 143 7.72 5.33 18.06
CA ASP A 143 8.08 4.82 19.38
C ASP A 143 9.59 5.01 19.60
N GLU A 144 9.96 5.91 20.51
CA GLU A 144 11.36 6.29 20.79
C GLU A 144 12.24 5.13 21.30
N GLU A 145 11.64 4.12 21.93
CA GLU A 145 12.40 3.01 22.50
C GLU A 145 12.85 2.01 21.43
N THR A 146 11.98 1.70 20.47
CA THR A 146 12.26 0.73 19.41
C THR A 146 12.66 1.37 18.08
N GLY A 147 12.38 2.66 17.89
CA GLY A 147 12.51 3.34 16.60
C GLY A 147 11.48 2.87 15.56
N LEU A 148 10.50 2.04 15.97
CA LEU A 148 9.38 1.64 15.12
C LEU A 148 8.37 2.78 14.99
N TYR A 149 7.68 2.81 13.86
CA TYR A 149 6.53 3.66 13.63
C TYR A 149 5.25 2.85 13.74
N VAL A 150 4.17 3.49 14.18
CA VAL A 150 2.90 2.84 14.45
C VAL A 150 1.77 3.41 13.61
N TRP A 151 0.87 2.53 13.20
CA TRP A 151 -0.45 2.93 12.75
C TRP A 151 -1.27 3.39 13.95
N HIS A 152 -2.17 4.36 13.74
CA HIS A 152 -3.21 4.68 14.69
C HIS A 152 -4.07 3.45 14.98
N ASP A 153 -4.58 2.85 13.91
CA ASP A 153 -5.41 1.65 13.89
C ASP A 153 -5.29 0.98 12.51
N GLN A 154 -5.96 -0.15 12.28
CA GLN A 154 -5.86 -0.85 11.00
C GLN A 154 -6.61 -0.19 9.85
N MET A 155 -7.58 0.70 10.10
CA MET A 155 -8.21 1.46 8.99
C MET A 155 -7.17 2.36 8.32
N GLU A 156 -6.29 2.97 9.11
CA GLU A 156 -5.18 3.78 8.58
C GLU A 156 -4.24 2.95 7.69
N SER A 157 -4.04 1.66 8.02
CA SER A 157 -3.23 0.74 7.22
C SER A 157 -3.91 0.30 5.90
N GLY A 158 -5.22 0.49 5.74
CA GLY A 158 -6.01 -0.02 4.61
C GLY A 158 -6.23 -1.55 4.63
N ALA A 159 -5.67 -2.26 5.61
CA ALA A 159 -5.92 -3.67 5.90
C ALA A 159 -6.86 -3.82 7.10
N ASP A 160 -8.05 -3.24 6.97
CA ASP A 160 -8.98 -2.81 8.03
C ASP A 160 -9.36 -3.82 9.13
N ASN A 161 -9.32 -5.13 8.85
CA ASN A 161 -9.60 -6.21 9.82
C ASN A 161 -8.54 -7.32 9.80
N LEU A 162 -7.32 -7.02 9.35
CA LEU A 162 -6.23 -7.97 9.37
C LEU A 162 -6.00 -8.54 10.79
N VAL A 163 -5.60 -9.81 10.88
CA VAL A 163 -5.48 -10.51 12.17
C VAL A 163 -4.28 -10.06 13.03
N THR A 164 -3.64 -8.94 12.69
CA THR A 164 -2.51 -8.35 13.44
C THR A 164 -2.96 -7.51 14.65
N SER A 165 -4.26 -7.38 14.91
CA SER A 165 -4.79 -6.75 16.11
C SER A 165 -6.05 -7.47 16.58
N PRO A 166 -6.19 -7.76 17.89
CA PRO A 166 -7.44 -8.30 18.44
C PRO A 166 -8.57 -7.27 18.47
N CYS A 167 -8.24 -5.98 18.35
CA CYS A 167 -9.20 -4.90 18.20
C CYS A 167 -8.74 -3.99 17.05
N PRO A 168 -9.15 -4.29 15.81
CA PRO A 168 -8.47 -3.79 14.62
C PRO A 168 -8.63 -2.29 14.41
N SER A 169 -9.76 -1.71 14.82
CA SER A 169 -10.02 -0.30 14.54
C SER A 169 -10.86 0.40 15.58
N SER A 170 -10.78 1.73 15.55
CA SER A 170 -11.66 2.66 16.26
C SER A 170 -13.16 2.44 16.02
N ARG A 171 -13.52 1.68 14.98
CA ARG A 171 -14.89 1.26 14.66
C ARG A 171 -15.33 -0.01 15.40
N SER A 172 -14.41 -0.70 16.06
CA SER A 172 -14.68 -1.97 16.74
C SER A 172 -15.26 -1.72 18.14
N ASP A 173 -16.28 -2.49 18.54
CA ASP A 173 -16.90 -2.38 19.88
C ASP A 173 -15.90 -2.57 21.03
N CYS A 174 -14.79 -3.26 20.78
CA CYS A 174 -13.71 -3.48 21.75
C CYS A 174 -12.76 -2.28 21.90
N TRP A 175 -12.88 -1.23 21.08
CA TRP A 175 -11.85 -0.20 20.97
C TRP A 175 -11.77 0.66 22.23
N VAL A 176 -10.57 0.75 22.76
CA VAL A 176 -10.19 1.68 23.83
C VAL A 176 -8.97 2.44 23.33
N GLU A 177 -9.11 3.73 23.12
CA GLU A 177 -8.11 4.59 22.49
C GLU A 177 -6.74 4.48 23.17
N GLU A 178 -6.72 4.51 24.52
CA GLU A 178 -5.49 4.44 25.29
C GLU A 178 -4.79 3.08 25.23
N ASP A 179 -5.52 2.00 24.93
CA ASP A 179 -4.99 0.64 24.90
C ASP A 179 -4.65 0.18 23.47
N CYS A 180 -5.45 0.60 22.49
CA CYS A 180 -5.39 0.10 21.11
C CYS A 180 -4.71 1.08 20.15
N GLY A 181 -4.95 2.38 20.34
CA GLY A 181 -4.43 3.43 19.47
C GLY A 181 -2.91 3.48 19.50
N ASN A 182 -2.27 3.69 18.34
CA ASN A 182 -0.82 3.88 18.25
C ASN A 182 0.00 2.71 18.82
N SER A 183 -0.56 1.50 18.84
CA SER A 183 0.09 0.34 19.45
C SER A 183 0.73 -0.59 18.42
N LEU A 184 0.27 -0.56 17.17
CA LEU A 184 0.65 -1.52 16.14
C LEU A 184 1.72 -0.95 15.21
N SER A 185 2.91 -1.58 15.21
CA SER A 185 3.89 -1.43 14.13
C SER A 185 3.87 -2.67 13.24
N SER A 186 3.94 -2.47 11.94
CA SER A 186 3.94 -3.55 10.96
C SER A 186 4.87 -3.25 9.78
N ALA A 187 5.22 -4.32 9.05
CA ALA A 187 6.29 -4.27 8.07
C ALA A 187 5.94 -3.44 6.81
N ASP A 188 4.65 -3.28 6.50
CA ASP A 188 4.15 -2.33 5.51
C ASP A 188 4.52 -0.89 5.85
N LEU A 189 4.04 -0.36 6.98
CA LEU A 189 4.30 1.02 7.41
C LEU A 189 5.78 1.35 7.37
N MET A 190 6.57 0.48 8.01
CA MET A 190 8.00 0.67 8.12
C MET A 190 8.69 0.64 6.76
N THR A 191 8.30 -0.28 5.88
CA THR A 191 8.90 -0.38 4.54
C THR A 191 8.46 0.77 3.63
N GLU A 192 7.21 1.20 3.74
CA GLU A 192 6.70 2.36 3.00
C GLU A 192 7.41 3.64 3.44
N LEU A 193 7.56 3.88 4.75
CA LEU A 193 8.26 5.06 5.25
C LEU A 193 9.77 5.04 4.93
N TYR A 194 10.40 3.86 4.99
CA TYR A 194 11.77 3.65 4.49
C TYR A 194 11.91 4.15 3.04
N ARG A 195 10.98 3.72 2.19
CA ARG A 195 10.92 4.05 0.77
C ARG A 195 10.58 5.52 0.55
N GLU A 196 9.70 6.10 1.35
CA GLU A 196 9.28 7.50 1.28
C GLU A 196 10.45 8.46 1.50
N HIS A 197 11.28 8.19 2.52
CA HIS A 197 12.51 8.95 2.75
C HIS A 197 13.52 8.84 1.59
N LYS A 198 13.68 7.64 1.01
CA LYS A 198 14.53 7.45 -0.19
C LYS A 198 13.96 8.21 -1.39
N ALA A 199 12.64 8.25 -1.54
CA ALA A 199 11.99 8.98 -2.61
C ALA A 199 12.22 10.50 -2.47
N PHE A 200 12.12 11.03 -1.26
CA PHE A 200 12.39 12.45 -1.01
C PHE A 200 13.87 12.79 -1.25
N ALA A 201 14.80 11.94 -0.79
CA ALA A 201 16.23 12.10 -1.09
C ALA A 201 16.51 12.11 -2.60
N ALA A 202 15.79 11.32 -3.40
CA ALA A 202 15.89 11.33 -4.86
C ALA A 202 15.42 12.66 -5.47
N PHE A 203 14.35 13.27 -4.93
CA PHE A 203 13.90 14.61 -5.33
C PHE A 203 14.91 15.69 -4.98
N LEU A 204 15.41 15.72 -3.74
CA LEU A 204 16.43 16.67 -3.29
C LEU A 204 17.66 16.63 -4.22
N LYS A 205 18.13 15.43 -4.55
CA LYS A 205 19.22 15.22 -5.50
C LYS A 205 18.89 15.75 -6.90
N ALA A 206 17.66 15.54 -7.38
CA ALA A 206 17.23 16.01 -8.70
C ALA A 206 17.06 17.53 -8.78
N TRP A 207 16.66 18.19 -7.68
CA TRP A 207 16.51 19.65 -7.64
C TRP A 207 17.84 20.37 -7.49
N GLY A 208 18.83 19.77 -6.85
CA GLY A 208 20.19 20.30 -6.76
C GLY A 208 20.28 21.51 -5.84
N ASP A 209 20.00 22.72 -6.34
CA ASP A 209 20.18 23.97 -5.61
C ASP A 209 19.31 24.12 -4.35
N GLN A 210 18.21 23.36 -4.29
CA GLN A 210 17.29 23.31 -3.15
C GLN A 210 17.41 22.02 -2.31
N GLY A 211 18.32 21.11 -2.64
CA GLY A 211 18.59 19.91 -1.86
C GLY A 211 20.06 19.89 -1.47
N SER A 212 20.37 20.36 -0.27
CA SER A 212 21.74 20.28 0.24
C SER A 212 22.17 18.82 0.42
N ALA A 213 23.47 18.56 0.34
CA ALA A 213 24.01 17.24 0.64
C ALA A 213 23.62 16.78 2.05
N ASP A 214 23.55 17.72 3.00
CA ASP A 214 23.15 17.44 4.39
C ASP A 214 21.68 17.00 4.50
N GLU A 215 20.75 17.60 3.72
CA GLU A 215 19.35 17.16 3.69
C GLU A 215 19.20 15.77 3.06
N ILE A 216 19.93 15.50 1.97
CA ILE A 216 19.96 14.18 1.34
C ILE A 216 20.47 13.13 2.34
N ASP A 217 21.59 13.41 2.99
CA ASP A 217 22.21 12.51 3.96
C ASP A 217 21.31 12.30 5.19
N LYS A 218 20.61 13.35 5.67
CA LYS A 218 19.61 13.26 6.75
C LYS A 218 18.55 12.20 6.42
N HIS A 219 17.89 12.31 5.26
CA HIS A 219 16.80 11.39 4.92
C HIS A 219 17.30 9.97 4.63
N LEU A 220 18.49 9.82 4.04
CA LEU A 220 19.10 8.50 3.87
C LEU A 220 19.45 7.86 5.23
N GLN A 221 19.95 8.63 6.20
CA GLN A 221 20.23 8.11 7.56
C GLN A 221 18.95 7.72 8.31
N ILE A 222 17.86 8.47 8.15
CA ILE A 222 16.56 8.10 8.72
C ILE A 222 16.08 6.80 8.09
N ALA A 223 16.15 6.67 6.76
CA ALA A 223 15.81 5.43 6.06
C ALA A 223 16.64 4.24 6.58
N GLU A 224 17.97 4.39 6.70
CA GLU A 224 18.81 3.32 7.26
C GLU A 224 18.40 2.96 8.71
N SER A 225 18.04 3.95 9.53
CA SER A 225 17.56 3.71 10.90
C SER A 225 16.23 2.95 10.93
N ILE A 226 15.31 3.25 10.00
CA ILE A 226 14.04 2.52 9.81
C ILE A 226 14.33 1.06 9.42
N ARG A 227 15.25 0.85 8.46
CA ARG A 227 15.67 -0.51 8.05
C ARG A 227 16.24 -1.31 9.22
N ASP A 228 17.08 -0.67 10.03
CA ASP A 228 17.69 -1.31 11.18
C ASP A 228 16.62 -1.66 12.23
N ALA A 229 15.63 -0.79 12.48
CA ALA A 229 14.50 -1.07 13.37
C ALA A 229 13.60 -2.22 12.86
N ILE A 230 13.32 -2.29 11.55
CA ILE A 230 12.61 -3.42 10.93
C ILE A 230 13.32 -4.74 11.27
N ASN A 231 14.63 -4.79 11.06
CA ASN A 231 15.40 -6.02 11.26
C ASN A 231 15.66 -6.34 12.74
N ALA A 232 15.67 -5.34 13.61
CA ALA A 232 15.86 -5.54 15.05
C ALA A 232 14.59 -6.01 15.76
N HIS A 233 13.41 -5.52 15.35
CA HIS A 233 12.17 -5.70 16.10
C HIS A 233 11.08 -6.48 15.37
N LEU A 234 11.01 -6.38 14.04
CA LEU A 234 9.97 -7.08 13.26
C LEU A 234 10.47 -8.45 12.77
N TRP A 235 11.78 -8.66 12.60
CA TRP A 235 12.32 -9.98 12.26
C TRP A 235 12.28 -10.91 13.48
N ASN A 236 11.57 -12.03 13.37
CA ASN A 236 11.50 -13.03 14.43
C ASN A 236 12.24 -14.31 13.99
N GLU A 237 13.40 -14.58 14.62
CA GLU A 237 14.27 -15.72 14.29
C GLU A 237 13.58 -17.08 14.53
N ASP A 238 12.82 -17.23 15.61
CA ASP A 238 12.14 -18.48 15.95
C ASP A 238 11.04 -18.83 14.94
N LYS A 239 10.34 -17.80 14.44
CA LYS A 239 9.34 -17.89 13.37
C LYS A 239 10.00 -18.06 11.99
N GLY A 240 11.21 -17.55 11.81
CA GLY A 240 11.89 -17.48 10.52
C GLY A 240 11.22 -16.49 9.54
N GLY A 241 10.62 -15.41 10.05
CA GLY A 241 9.87 -14.44 9.24
C GLY A 241 9.63 -13.13 9.96
N TYR A 242 9.16 -12.12 9.22
CA TYR A 242 8.74 -10.85 9.81
C TYR A 242 7.37 -11.00 10.49
N ALA A 243 7.21 -10.32 11.61
CA ALA A 243 6.01 -10.26 12.44
C ALA A 243 5.66 -8.80 12.72
N ALA A 244 4.38 -8.50 12.89
CA ALA A 244 3.99 -7.20 13.46
C ALA A 244 4.41 -7.13 14.93
N TYR A 245 4.41 -5.92 15.50
CA TYR A 245 4.87 -5.69 16.86
C TYR A 245 3.94 -4.74 17.58
N ASN A 246 3.52 -5.12 18.79
CA ASN A 246 2.79 -4.23 19.67
C ASN A 246 3.79 -3.44 20.53
N VAL A 247 3.89 -2.14 20.29
CA VAL A 247 4.86 -1.28 21.00
C VAL A 247 4.43 -1.04 22.45
N THR A 248 3.15 -1.09 22.78
CA THR A 248 2.64 -0.88 24.15
C THR A 248 2.94 -2.07 25.06
N SER A 249 2.59 -3.28 24.62
CA SER A 249 2.88 -4.51 25.37
C SER A 249 4.31 -5.02 25.20
N ARG A 250 5.05 -4.45 24.24
CA ARG A 250 6.42 -4.84 23.88
C ARG A 250 6.51 -6.31 23.47
N THR A 251 5.58 -6.76 22.64
CA THR A 251 5.49 -8.16 22.20
C THR A 251 5.28 -8.30 20.69
N PRO A 252 5.90 -9.30 20.06
CA PRO A 252 5.63 -9.62 18.67
C PRO A 252 4.23 -10.22 18.49
N ILE A 253 3.62 -9.93 17.34
CA ILE A 253 2.33 -10.47 16.88
C ILE A 253 2.62 -11.46 15.76
N LEU A 254 2.50 -12.75 16.08
CA LEU A 254 3.09 -13.84 15.29
C LEU A 254 2.18 -14.40 14.20
N ASN A 255 1.02 -13.78 13.94
CA ASN A 255 0.12 -14.19 12.86
C ASN A 255 0.86 -14.14 11.51
N ASP A 256 0.64 -15.16 10.68
CA ASP A 256 1.17 -15.17 9.31
C ASP A 256 0.17 -14.47 8.39
N VAL A 257 0.58 -13.30 7.92
CA VAL A 257 -0.19 -12.45 7.00
C VAL A 257 0.72 -12.00 5.86
N TYR A 258 0.12 -11.54 4.76
CA TYR A 258 0.87 -11.12 3.57
C TYR A 258 1.95 -10.04 3.87
N LEU A 259 1.77 -9.25 4.93
CA LEU A 259 2.73 -8.24 5.40
C LEU A 259 4.11 -8.81 5.73
N LEU A 260 4.24 -10.12 6.01
CA LEU A 260 5.55 -10.75 6.26
C LEU A 260 6.53 -10.60 5.08
N ALA A 261 5.99 -10.33 3.88
CA ALA A 261 6.74 -10.18 2.65
C ALA A 261 7.00 -8.73 2.23
N PHE A 262 6.38 -7.76 2.89
CA PHE A 262 6.56 -6.34 2.57
C PHE A 262 8.02 -5.89 2.59
N PRO A 263 8.90 -6.34 3.52
CA PRO A 263 10.31 -5.97 3.51
C PRO A 263 11.05 -6.32 2.21
N LEU A 264 10.60 -7.33 1.46
CA LEU A 264 11.15 -7.61 0.12
C LEU A 264 10.90 -6.44 -0.85
N PHE A 265 9.75 -5.76 -0.74
CA PHE A 265 9.43 -4.59 -1.55
C PHE A 265 10.33 -3.39 -1.23
N GLY A 266 10.97 -3.37 -0.06
CA GLY A 266 12.01 -2.40 0.29
C GLY A 266 13.28 -2.51 -0.57
N GLY A 267 13.49 -3.64 -1.26
CA GLY A 267 14.61 -3.88 -2.18
C GLY A 267 15.95 -4.21 -1.52
N ASP A 268 16.28 -3.54 -0.42
CA ASP A 268 17.53 -3.72 0.35
C ASP A 268 17.31 -3.77 1.87
N VAL A 269 16.06 -3.99 2.31
CA VAL A 269 15.71 -4.15 3.72
C VAL A 269 16.12 -5.50 4.28
N CYS A 270 15.93 -6.58 3.52
CA CYS A 270 16.25 -7.95 3.91
C CYS A 270 17.71 -8.28 3.60
N SER A 271 18.36 -9.03 4.48
CA SER A 271 19.53 -9.83 4.09
C SER A 271 19.13 -10.96 3.12
N THR A 272 20.09 -11.53 2.39
CA THR A 272 19.83 -12.68 1.50
C THR A 272 19.19 -13.87 2.24
N THR A 273 19.59 -14.11 3.50
CA THR A 273 19.02 -15.18 4.34
C THR A 273 17.57 -14.89 4.69
N GLN A 274 17.27 -13.67 5.15
CA GLN A 274 15.90 -13.24 5.47
C GLN A 274 15.02 -13.29 4.22
N ALA A 275 15.50 -12.77 3.09
CA ALA A 275 14.76 -12.78 1.83
C ALA A 275 14.40 -14.20 1.38
N LYS A 276 15.34 -15.16 1.52
CA LYS A 276 15.09 -16.56 1.22
C LYS A 276 14.03 -17.18 2.14
N ALA A 277 14.11 -16.88 3.44
CA ALA A 277 13.17 -17.39 4.43
C ALA A 277 11.76 -16.85 4.18
N VAL A 278 11.62 -15.54 3.93
CA VAL A 278 10.37 -14.89 3.55
C VAL A 278 9.80 -15.49 2.27
N ALA A 279 10.60 -15.58 1.19
CA ALA A 279 10.16 -16.17 -0.07
C ALA A 279 9.67 -17.62 0.14
N SER A 280 10.40 -18.42 0.94
CA SER A 280 9.97 -19.79 1.25
C SER A 280 8.66 -19.83 2.05
N ARG A 281 8.49 -18.92 3.02
CA ARG A 281 7.30 -18.86 3.89
C ARG A 281 6.04 -18.48 3.11
N VAL A 282 6.15 -17.51 2.20
CA VAL A 282 5.05 -17.05 1.34
C VAL A 282 4.50 -18.19 0.49
N PHE A 283 5.37 -19.10 0.02
CA PHE A 283 5.01 -20.20 -0.87
C PHE A 283 4.58 -21.49 -0.16
N MET A 284 4.44 -21.48 1.17
CA MET A 284 3.84 -22.59 1.89
C MET A 284 2.33 -22.69 1.60
N ASP A 285 1.80 -23.91 1.58
CA ASP A 285 0.40 -24.20 1.20
C ASP A 285 -0.66 -23.40 1.98
N ASP A 286 -0.36 -22.99 3.21
CA ASP A 286 -1.28 -22.22 4.04
C ASP A 286 -1.30 -20.71 3.70
N MET A 287 -0.28 -20.21 3.01
CA MET A 287 -0.23 -18.83 2.52
C MET A 287 -0.51 -18.76 1.01
N MET A 288 0.08 -19.64 0.22
CA MET A 288 -0.03 -19.65 -1.24
C MET A 288 -1.07 -20.67 -1.70
N GLY A 289 -2.22 -20.17 -2.13
CA GLY A 289 -3.28 -20.99 -2.70
C GLY A 289 -3.27 -21.04 -4.23
N GLU A 290 -4.38 -21.52 -4.79
CA GLU A 290 -4.61 -21.62 -6.24
C GLU A 290 -4.55 -20.25 -6.92
N TRP A 291 -5.10 -19.22 -6.27
CA TRP A 291 -5.29 -17.89 -6.83
C TRP A 291 -4.19 -16.88 -6.47
N GLY A 292 -3.21 -17.30 -5.67
CA GLY A 292 -2.12 -16.45 -5.18
C GLY A 292 -1.99 -16.50 -3.67
N VAL A 293 -1.28 -15.51 -3.12
CA VAL A 293 -1.03 -15.38 -1.69
C VAL A 293 -2.28 -14.83 -1.00
N ARG A 294 -2.71 -15.53 0.05
CA ARG A 294 -3.77 -15.15 0.98
C ARG A 294 -3.35 -13.94 1.80
N SER A 295 -4.29 -13.06 2.11
CA SER A 295 -4.00 -11.95 3.04
C SER A 295 -3.65 -12.46 4.45
N THR A 296 -4.24 -13.57 4.88
CA THR A 296 -3.99 -14.26 6.16
C THR A 296 -3.84 -15.77 5.94
N SER A 297 -2.91 -16.40 6.64
CA SER A 297 -2.70 -17.87 6.59
C SER A 297 -3.97 -18.64 6.88
N SER A 298 -4.23 -19.71 6.12
CA SER A 298 -5.36 -20.62 6.36
C SER A 298 -5.27 -21.42 7.66
N ASN A 299 -4.14 -21.34 8.38
CA ASN A 299 -3.98 -21.93 9.71
C ASN A 299 -4.39 -20.96 10.84
N ASP A 300 -4.64 -19.69 10.53
CA ASP A 300 -5.10 -18.72 11.52
C ASP A 300 -6.53 -19.04 11.97
N PRO A 301 -6.85 -19.00 13.28
CA PRO A 301 -8.19 -19.30 13.76
C PRO A 301 -9.27 -18.33 13.24
N ASN A 302 -8.90 -17.13 12.81
CA ASN A 302 -9.80 -16.15 12.23
C ASN A 302 -9.87 -16.23 10.70
N TYR A 303 -9.17 -17.17 10.06
CA TYR A 303 -9.18 -17.30 8.61
C TYR A 303 -10.58 -17.51 8.05
N ASN A 304 -10.98 -16.68 7.08
CA ASN A 304 -12.26 -16.78 6.37
C ASN A 304 -12.23 -15.99 5.05
N ASN A 305 -13.22 -16.21 4.17
CA ASN A 305 -13.48 -15.41 2.97
C ASN A 305 -14.81 -14.64 3.05
N ASP A 306 -15.35 -14.45 4.26
CA ASP A 306 -16.65 -13.80 4.47
C ASP A 306 -16.57 -12.29 4.21
N ASN A 307 -17.67 -11.66 3.83
CA ASN A 307 -17.75 -10.20 3.77
C ASN A 307 -18.05 -9.64 5.17
N LEU A 308 -17.02 -9.17 5.88
CA LEU A 308 -17.10 -8.84 7.31
C LEU A 308 -17.33 -7.35 7.60
N ILE A 309 -16.79 -6.45 6.77
CA ILE A 309 -16.91 -5.01 6.96
C ILE A 309 -17.93 -4.43 5.98
N THR A 310 -18.74 -3.47 6.45
CA THR A 310 -19.66 -2.70 5.61
C THR A 310 -18.92 -1.46 5.04
N PRO A 311 -19.08 -1.11 3.74
CA PRO A 311 -19.95 -1.78 2.80
C PRO A 311 -19.36 -3.13 2.36
N TYR A 312 -18.04 -3.23 2.13
CA TYR A 312 -17.35 -4.44 1.70
C TYR A 312 -15.85 -4.36 2.05
N SER A 313 -15.30 -5.31 2.82
CA SER A 313 -13.84 -5.53 2.98
C SER A 313 -13.56 -6.75 3.87
N ASN A 314 -12.52 -7.52 3.53
CA ASN A 314 -11.99 -8.59 4.38
C ASN A 314 -10.52 -8.95 4.06
N TRP A 315 -9.65 -8.75 5.05
CA TRP A 315 -8.23 -9.07 5.02
C TRP A 315 -7.87 -10.35 5.79
N GLN A 316 -8.85 -11.15 6.22
CA GLN A 316 -8.66 -12.38 6.99
C GLN A 316 -8.56 -13.66 6.15
N GLY A 317 -8.27 -13.55 4.85
CA GLY A 317 -8.12 -14.72 3.98
C GLY A 317 -8.09 -14.43 2.49
N PRO A 318 -8.96 -13.53 1.95
CA PRO A 318 -9.05 -13.27 0.52
C PRO A 318 -7.73 -12.93 -0.18
N VAL A 319 -7.71 -13.13 -1.50
CA VAL A 319 -6.60 -12.73 -2.37
C VAL A 319 -6.84 -11.29 -2.83
N TRP A 320 -5.82 -10.44 -2.66
CA TRP A 320 -5.86 -9.04 -3.07
C TRP A 320 -4.75 -8.76 -4.10
N ALA A 321 -5.09 -8.04 -5.18
CA ALA A 321 -4.14 -7.80 -6.29
C ALA A 321 -2.96 -6.91 -5.88
N ASN A 322 -3.18 -5.87 -5.06
CA ASN A 322 -2.10 -5.04 -4.50
C ASN A 322 -1.14 -5.88 -3.66
N ALA A 323 -1.63 -6.66 -2.70
CA ALA A 323 -0.81 -7.53 -1.85
C ALA A 323 0.06 -8.48 -2.69
N ASN A 324 -0.57 -9.17 -3.65
CA ASN A 324 0.13 -10.13 -4.50
C ASN A 324 1.14 -9.44 -5.43
N ALA A 325 0.82 -8.25 -5.95
CA ALA A 325 1.73 -7.46 -6.78
C ALA A 325 2.96 -6.96 -5.98
N ILE A 326 2.76 -6.45 -4.77
CA ILE A 326 3.85 -6.00 -3.88
C ILE A 326 4.79 -7.15 -3.57
N ILE A 327 4.24 -8.32 -3.25
CA ILE A 327 5.04 -9.54 -3.04
C ILE A 327 5.78 -9.93 -4.32
N GLY A 328 5.12 -9.93 -5.47
CA GLY A 328 5.72 -10.25 -6.77
C GLY A 328 6.89 -9.32 -7.12
N TYR A 329 6.72 -8.01 -6.96
CA TYR A 329 7.79 -7.03 -7.19
C TYR A 329 8.91 -7.14 -6.15
N GLY A 330 8.58 -7.41 -4.88
CA GLY A 330 9.58 -7.66 -3.84
C GLY A 330 10.42 -8.90 -4.12
N LEU A 331 9.80 -10.01 -4.52
CA LEU A 331 10.51 -11.24 -4.94
C LEU A 331 11.46 -10.95 -6.11
N LEU A 332 11.02 -10.13 -7.08
CA LEU A 332 11.84 -9.74 -8.22
C LEU A 332 13.09 -8.95 -7.81
N GLU A 333 12.99 -8.02 -6.85
CA GLU A 333 14.15 -7.25 -6.34
C GLU A 333 15.24 -8.15 -5.74
N TYR A 334 14.87 -9.31 -5.20
CA TYR A 334 15.80 -10.29 -4.61
C TYR A 334 16.16 -11.45 -5.54
N GLY A 335 15.77 -11.37 -6.82
CA GLY A 335 16.14 -12.36 -7.84
C GLY A 335 15.27 -13.63 -7.87
N TYR A 336 14.16 -13.67 -7.13
CA TYR A 336 13.19 -14.77 -7.14
C TYR A 336 12.18 -14.62 -8.29
N LYS A 337 12.70 -14.52 -9.51
CA LYS A 337 11.90 -14.23 -10.72
C LYS A 337 10.91 -15.34 -11.05
N GLU A 338 11.28 -16.60 -10.83
CA GLU A 338 10.42 -17.75 -11.11
C GLU A 338 9.21 -17.78 -10.16
N GLU A 339 9.46 -17.55 -8.88
CA GLU A 339 8.46 -17.41 -7.82
C GLU A 339 7.55 -16.21 -8.11
N ALA A 340 8.11 -15.03 -8.39
CA ALA A 340 7.34 -13.85 -8.76
C ALA A 340 6.42 -14.10 -9.96
N MET A 341 6.92 -14.82 -10.98
CA MET A 341 6.14 -15.17 -12.17
C MET A 341 5.02 -16.17 -11.88
N ASP A 342 5.24 -17.16 -11.00
CA ASP A 342 4.16 -18.08 -10.57
C ASP A 342 3.05 -17.30 -9.86
N LEU A 343 3.42 -16.46 -8.89
CA LEU A 343 2.50 -15.60 -8.17
C LEU A 343 1.67 -14.73 -9.12
N ALA A 344 2.34 -13.99 -10.00
CA ALA A 344 1.69 -13.12 -10.96
C ALA A 344 0.71 -13.88 -11.87
N ARG A 345 1.07 -15.09 -12.32
CA ARG A 345 0.18 -15.90 -13.17
C ARG A 345 -1.08 -16.33 -12.44
N ARG A 346 -0.99 -16.69 -11.16
CA ARG A 346 -2.14 -17.08 -10.34
C ARG A 346 -3.06 -15.90 -10.06
N THR A 347 -2.50 -14.75 -9.68
CA THR A 347 -3.27 -13.53 -9.46
C THR A 347 -3.99 -13.08 -10.74
N ILE A 348 -3.33 -13.10 -11.90
CA ILE A 348 -3.98 -12.80 -13.19
C ILE A 348 -5.04 -13.84 -13.56
N ALA A 349 -4.89 -15.09 -13.11
CA ALA A 349 -5.88 -16.14 -13.39
C ALA A 349 -7.19 -15.87 -12.67
N VAL A 350 -7.16 -15.52 -11.38
CA VAL A 350 -8.40 -15.21 -10.62
C VAL A 350 -9.08 -13.96 -11.17
N MET A 351 -8.32 -12.91 -11.48
CA MET A 351 -8.86 -11.70 -12.12
C MET A 351 -9.52 -11.98 -13.47
N ALA A 352 -8.98 -12.92 -14.24
CA ALA A 352 -9.55 -13.32 -15.52
C ALA A 352 -10.83 -14.14 -15.33
N GLU A 353 -10.88 -14.95 -14.28
CA GLU A 353 -12.03 -15.80 -13.96
C GLU A 353 -13.20 -14.98 -13.45
N ASP A 354 -12.96 -13.97 -12.61
CA ASP A 354 -13.97 -13.02 -12.18
C ASP A 354 -14.66 -12.34 -13.39
N ILE A 355 -13.89 -11.80 -14.34
CA ILE A 355 -14.47 -11.19 -15.56
C ILE A 355 -15.33 -12.19 -16.34
N ARG A 356 -14.92 -13.47 -16.43
CA ARG A 356 -15.70 -14.48 -17.16
C ARG A 356 -17.02 -14.80 -16.46
N ASN A 357 -17.03 -14.78 -15.14
CA ASN A 357 -18.17 -15.20 -14.33
C ASN A 357 -19.14 -14.05 -14.06
N SER A 358 -18.64 -12.85 -13.79
CA SER A 358 -19.44 -11.69 -13.40
C SER A 358 -19.53 -10.62 -14.49
N GLY A 359 -18.62 -10.60 -15.46
CA GLY A 359 -18.51 -9.55 -16.47
C GLY A 359 -17.87 -8.26 -15.96
N THR A 360 -17.41 -8.25 -14.71
CA THR A 360 -16.83 -7.09 -14.02
C THR A 360 -15.70 -7.55 -13.10
N TRP A 361 -15.14 -6.62 -12.33
CA TRP A 361 -14.22 -6.93 -11.26
C TRP A 361 -14.79 -6.63 -9.91
N HIS A 362 -14.29 -7.41 -8.95
CA HIS A 362 -14.47 -7.20 -7.54
C HIS A 362 -13.15 -6.77 -6.89
N GLU A 363 -13.24 -6.19 -5.70
CA GLU A 363 -12.10 -5.59 -4.99
C GLU A 363 -11.05 -6.62 -4.54
N CYS A 364 -11.53 -7.79 -4.11
CA CYS A 364 -10.71 -8.95 -3.78
C CYS A 364 -11.42 -10.25 -4.21
N TRP A 365 -10.78 -11.40 -4.02
CA TRP A 365 -11.34 -12.69 -4.42
C TRP A 365 -11.27 -13.72 -3.32
N ASP A 366 -12.28 -14.59 -3.27
CA ASP A 366 -12.23 -15.79 -2.44
C ASP A 366 -10.94 -16.54 -2.75
N SER A 367 -10.19 -16.81 -1.70
CA SER A 367 -8.89 -17.42 -1.79
C SER A 367 -8.96 -18.94 -2.02
N GLU A 368 -10.14 -19.52 -1.85
CA GLU A 368 -10.50 -20.92 -2.08
C GLU A 368 -11.46 -21.06 -3.27
N GLY A 369 -11.79 -22.31 -3.61
CA GLY A 369 -12.84 -22.62 -4.59
C GLY A 369 -12.59 -22.00 -5.97
N GLY A 370 -13.64 -21.47 -6.59
CA GLY A 370 -13.59 -20.91 -7.95
C GLY A 370 -12.98 -19.52 -8.08
N GLY A 371 -12.50 -18.92 -6.98
CA GLY A 371 -11.96 -17.56 -7.01
C GLY A 371 -13.07 -16.50 -7.20
N GLU A 372 -14.17 -16.68 -6.48
CA GLU A 372 -15.36 -15.84 -6.59
C GLU A 372 -15.01 -14.39 -6.20
N GLY A 373 -15.47 -13.43 -6.99
CA GLY A 373 -15.26 -12.01 -6.70
C GLY A 373 -15.96 -11.59 -5.42
N LEU A 374 -15.21 -10.95 -4.53
CA LEU A 374 -15.69 -10.40 -3.26
C LEU A 374 -15.69 -8.87 -3.37
N ALA A 375 -16.85 -8.31 -3.10
CA ALA A 375 -17.18 -6.90 -3.26
C ALA A 375 -16.08 -5.92 -2.77
N ALA A 376 -15.99 -4.69 -3.30
CA ALA A 376 -16.98 -4.00 -4.15
C ALA A 376 -16.98 -4.36 -5.67
N GLU A 377 -18.16 -4.39 -6.29
CA GLU A 377 -18.33 -4.57 -7.75
C GLU A 377 -17.91 -3.32 -8.54
N GLY A 378 -17.28 -3.51 -9.71
CA GLY A 378 -16.81 -2.43 -10.58
C GLY A 378 -15.50 -1.78 -10.10
N PHE A 379 -14.85 -2.37 -9.11
CA PHE A 379 -13.58 -1.90 -8.57
C PHE A 379 -12.45 -2.09 -9.59
N LEU A 380 -11.74 -1.02 -9.91
CA LEU A 380 -10.60 -1.05 -10.83
C LEU A 380 -9.29 -0.82 -10.10
N SER A 381 -9.19 0.29 -9.38
CA SER A 381 -8.04 0.76 -8.58
C SER A 381 -6.74 -0.06 -8.69
N TRP A 382 -6.27 -0.66 -7.59
CA TRP A 382 -5.10 -1.52 -7.55
C TRP A 382 -5.22 -2.80 -8.38
N ASN A 383 -6.43 -3.24 -8.75
CA ASN A 383 -6.58 -4.37 -9.68
C ASN A 383 -5.95 -4.05 -11.04
N THR A 384 -5.82 -2.77 -11.39
CA THR A 384 -5.08 -2.36 -12.59
C THR A 384 -3.61 -2.78 -12.58
N LEU A 385 -2.99 -3.09 -11.43
CA LEU A 385 -1.64 -3.69 -11.37
C LEU A 385 -1.54 -4.97 -12.20
N GLY A 386 -2.65 -5.71 -12.34
CA GLY A 386 -2.73 -6.87 -13.22
C GLY A 386 -2.53 -6.56 -14.71
N TYR A 387 -2.62 -5.30 -15.13
CA TYR A 387 -2.33 -4.88 -16.51
C TYR A 387 -0.89 -5.22 -16.91
N ARG A 388 0.04 -5.01 -15.98
CA ARG A 388 1.47 -5.07 -16.26
C ARG A 388 2.22 -6.12 -15.47
N LEU A 389 1.71 -6.59 -14.33
CA LEU A 389 2.47 -7.43 -13.39
C LEU A 389 3.27 -8.57 -14.06
N VAL A 390 2.64 -9.35 -14.92
CA VAL A 390 3.31 -10.45 -15.65
C VAL A 390 4.37 -9.93 -16.62
N ASP A 391 4.07 -8.88 -17.38
CA ASP A 391 5.00 -8.30 -18.35
C ASP A 391 6.19 -7.64 -17.64
N ASP A 392 5.93 -6.94 -16.54
CA ASP A 392 6.93 -6.26 -15.73
C ASP A 392 7.90 -7.29 -15.11
N ILE A 393 7.39 -8.36 -14.48
CA ILE A 393 8.25 -9.45 -13.97
C ILE A 393 9.01 -10.15 -15.09
N PHE A 394 8.36 -10.42 -16.23
CA PHE A 394 9.04 -11.04 -17.38
C PHE A 394 10.25 -10.22 -17.86
N ASN A 395 10.12 -8.89 -17.86
CA ASN A 395 11.13 -7.96 -18.35
C ASN A 395 12.08 -7.43 -17.26
N ASP A 396 12.08 -8.02 -16.06
CA ASP A 396 12.89 -7.55 -14.92
C ASP A 396 12.64 -6.07 -14.59
N ASN A 397 11.40 -5.64 -14.76
CA ASN A 397 10.96 -4.28 -14.51
C ASN A 397 10.14 -4.22 -13.22
N ASN A 398 10.55 -3.38 -12.27
CA ASN A 398 9.73 -2.99 -11.13
C ASN A 398 9.40 -1.50 -11.27
N PRO A 399 8.14 -1.13 -11.58
CA PRO A 399 7.78 0.27 -11.79
C PRO A 399 7.81 1.09 -10.48
N PHE A 400 7.91 0.42 -9.32
CA PHE A 400 8.03 1.05 -8.00
C PHE A 400 9.48 1.15 -7.51
N LYS A 401 10.48 0.84 -8.33
CA LYS A 401 11.88 0.94 -7.90
C LYS A 401 12.25 2.39 -7.57
N ILE A 402 12.84 2.63 -6.40
CA ILE A 402 13.27 3.95 -5.91
C ILE A 402 14.77 4.14 -6.10
#